data_AF-A0A918LYC8-F1
#
_entry.id   AF-A0A918LYC8-F1
#
_cell.length_a   1.000
_cell.length_b   1.000
_cell.length_c   1.000
_cell.angle_alpha   90.00
_cell.angle_beta   90.00
_cell.angle_gamma   90.00
#
_symmetry.space_group_name_H-M   'P 1'
#
loop_
_entity.id
_entity.type
_entity.pdbx_description
1 polymer ?
#
loop_
_entity_poly.entity_id
_entity_poly.type
_entity_poly.pdbx_seq_one_letter_code
_entity_poly.pdbx_strand_id
1 'polypeptide(L)'
;MTRHQKPYGVRRTTLTLLTALGTLAGGALAGAAPAGAATWTGVAAGVTYRQYDLSAAAGVTHAHVLSVDLTNTHVRLGLLYPGAVAANATVSTLANGQKAVAGVNGDFFNISEAQHPGVTATGASVGPAIANGAVLKGAVPDAQRFGPELPPGTDTEAVVGVDTTGRARVDRLSLGGTVTVFGRRLTLGGLNQYALPENSIGAFTSAWGRVSRKRAVCGTDTSRAAGCSTGTYEVTVRRGRVVSASATPGGGAIAAGTTVLVGREAGAARLKRLRVGERVSVRYGLNSASSAAYRFALGGYPVLSDGRALPGLDTRVSAVRTAVGIGNGGRRVFLFALDGAAAYRKGLTIAEVAAALKSLGATEGFSLDGGGSTTLVARPSGGTRVTVRNHPSGGTERAVANGVGVFTQ
;
A
#
# COMPACT_ATOMS: atom_id res chain seq x y z
N MET A 1 -27.56 35.85 -73.05
CA MET A 1 -28.30 37.10 -72.78
C MET A 1 -29.62 36.73 -72.12
N THR A 2 -29.93 37.33 -70.96
CA THR A 2 -31.28 37.60 -70.38
C THR A 2 -32.25 36.41 -70.21
N ARG A 3 -33.00 36.23 -69.11
CA ARG A 3 -33.14 36.80 -67.77
C ARG A 3 -34.10 35.83 -67.05
N HIS A 4 -33.95 35.69 -65.73
CA HIS A 4 -34.97 35.30 -64.72
C HIS A 4 -36.04 34.24 -65.02
N GLN A 5 -36.06 33.20 -64.18
CA GLN A 5 -37.10 32.94 -63.17
C GLN A 5 -36.93 31.54 -62.60
N LYS A 6 -36.80 31.40 -61.27
CA LYS A 6 -37.30 30.23 -60.54
C LYS A 6 -37.77 30.65 -59.14
N PRO A 7 -39.01 30.34 -58.76
CA PRO A 7 -39.55 30.66 -57.45
C PRO A 7 -39.31 29.52 -56.43
N TYR A 8 -39.21 29.97 -55.18
CA TYR A 8 -39.57 29.34 -53.90
C TYR A 8 -39.71 27.81 -53.82
N GLY A 9 -38.86 27.23 -52.96
CA GLY A 9 -39.04 25.91 -52.37
C GLY A 9 -38.41 25.86 -50.98
N VAL A 10 -39.28 25.84 -49.96
CA VAL A 10 -39.00 25.83 -48.52
C VAL A 10 -37.99 24.74 -48.13
N ARG A 11 -36.94 25.11 -47.39
CA ARG A 11 -36.22 24.17 -46.50
C ARG A 11 -36.08 24.78 -45.11
N ARG A 12 -36.77 24.15 -44.16
CA ARG A 12 -36.68 24.36 -42.72
C ARG A 12 -35.25 24.07 -42.27
N THR A 13 -34.56 25.08 -41.75
CA THR A 13 -33.27 24.92 -41.09
C THR A 13 -33.53 24.58 -39.62
N THR A 14 -33.69 23.29 -39.32
CA THR A 14 -33.80 22.83 -37.93
C THR A 14 -32.39 22.72 -37.35
N LEU A 15 -32.03 23.73 -36.56
CA LEU A 15 -30.81 23.79 -35.78
C LEU A 15 -30.80 22.64 -34.77
N THR A 16 -30.06 21.57 -35.05
CA THR A 16 -29.88 20.47 -34.11
C THR A 16 -28.71 20.82 -33.20
N LEU A 17 -29.00 21.55 -32.12
CA LEU A 17 -28.08 21.69 -30.99
C LEU A 17 -28.05 20.33 -30.27
N LEU A 18 -26.99 19.54 -30.49
CA LEU A 18 -26.70 18.39 -29.64
C LEU A 18 -26.27 18.91 -28.27
N THR A 19 -27.21 19.07 -27.36
CA THR A 19 -26.95 19.14 -25.93
C THR A 19 -26.51 17.76 -25.45
N ALA A 20 -25.21 17.50 -25.49
CA ALA A 20 -24.61 16.43 -24.71
C ALA A 20 -24.75 16.79 -23.22
N LEU A 21 -25.88 16.40 -22.60
CA LEU A 21 -26.01 16.34 -21.16
C LEU A 21 -25.08 15.24 -20.65
N GLY A 22 -23.81 15.63 -20.41
CA GLY A 22 -22.97 14.89 -19.49
C GLY A 22 -23.62 14.96 -18.12
N THR A 23 -24.16 13.84 -17.64
CA THR A 23 -24.56 13.70 -16.25
C THR A 23 -23.31 13.70 -15.38
N LEU A 24 -22.79 14.90 -15.11
CA LEU A 24 -22.00 15.16 -13.92
C LEU A 24 -22.95 14.92 -12.74
N ALA A 25 -22.95 13.70 -12.21
CA ALA A 25 -23.46 13.43 -10.87
C ALA A 25 -22.48 14.05 -9.86
N GLY A 26 -22.37 15.38 -9.89
CA GLY A 26 -21.90 16.17 -8.76
C GLY A 26 -23.06 16.20 -7.77
N GLY A 27 -23.13 15.21 -6.90
CA GLY A 27 -23.97 15.30 -5.72
C GLY A 27 -23.51 16.54 -4.94
N ALA A 28 -24.41 17.50 -4.76
CA ALA A 28 -24.19 18.62 -3.87
C ALA A 28 -23.68 18.09 -2.52
N LEU A 29 -22.59 18.67 -2.01
CA LEU A 29 -22.04 18.39 -0.69
C LEU A 29 -23.02 18.94 0.36
N ALA A 30 -24.12 18.22 0.58
CA ALA A 30 -24.89 18.35 1.81
C ALA A 30 -23.99 17.83 2.95
N GLY A 31 -23.79 18.65 4.00
CA GLY A 31 -23.04 18.23 5.18
C GLY A 31 -23.58 16.89 5.70
N ALA A 32 -22.67 15.97 6.04
CA ALA A 32 -23.10 14.66 6.51
C ALA A 32 -23.53 14.73 7.96
N ALA A 33 -24.36 13.79 8.38
CA ALA A 33 -24.74 13.67 9.78
C ALA A 33 -23.47 13.51 10.66
N PRO A 34 -23.47 14.06 11.89
CA PRO A 34 -22.38 13.82 12.84
C PRO A 34 -22.27 12.33 13.16
N ALA A 35 -21.11 11.90 13.66
CA ALA A 35 -20.80 10.50 13.94
C ALA A 35 -21.87 9.76 14.78
N GLY A 36 -22.55 10.43 15.71
CA GLY A 36 -23.58 9.82 16.56
C GLY A 36 -24.91 9.54 15.83
N ALA A 37 -25.19 10.24 14.74
CA ALA A 37 -26.47 10.15 14.00
C ALA A 37 -26.34 9.41 12.65
N ALA A 38 -25.11 9.16 12.18
CA ALA A 38 -24.89 8.48 10.91
C ALA A 38 -25.25 6.99 10.97
N THR A 39 -25.92 6.51 9.91
CA THR A 39 -26.42 5.14 9.79
C THR A 39 -25.48 4.25 8.99
N TRP A 40 -25.43 2.96 9.35
CA TRP A 40 -24.71 1.95 8.58
C TRP A 40 -25.59 1.45 7.42
N THR A 41 -24.97 1.27 6.27
CA THR A 41 -25.59 0.70 5.06
C THR A 41 -24.88 -0.60 4.68
N GLY A 42 -25.62 -1.58 4.17
CA GLY A 42 -25.04 -2.86 3.76
C GLY A 42 -24.25 -2.74 2.45
N VAL A 43 -23.03 -3.30 2.42
CA VAL A 43 -22.23 -3.50 1.20
C VAL A 43 -22.32 -4.96 0.76
N ALA A 44 -22.21 -5.88 1.73
CA ALA A 44 -22.41 -7.31 1.58
C ALA A 44 -22.71 -7.91 2.97
N ALA A 45 -23.07 -9.21 3.03
CA ALA A 45 -23.21 -9.89 4.31
C ALA A 45 -21.92 -9.78 5.14
N GLY A 46 -22.00 -9.28 6.38
CA GLY A 46 -20.84 -9.02 7.25
C GLY A 46 -19.99 -7.80 6.88
N VAL A 47 -20.40 -6.98 5.91
CA VAL A 47 -19.68 -5.77 5.50
C VAL A 47 -20.64 -4.59 5.40
N THR A 48 -20.43 -3.58 6.25
CA THR A 48 -21.26 -2.36 6.27
C THR A 48 -20.43 -1.12 6.03
N TYR A 49 -21.03 -0.10 5.46
CA TYR A 49 -20.43 1.19 5.16
C TYR A 49 -21.16 2.33 5.87
N ARG A 50 -20.42 3.33 6.33
CA ARG A 50 -20.93 4.57 6.90
C ARG A 50 -20.04 5.74 6.50
N GLN A 51 -20.62 6.93 6.44
CA GLN A 51 -19.90 8.18 6.30
C GLN A 51 -20.46 9.24 7.25
N TYR A 52 -19.63 10.15 7.74
CA TYR A 52 -20.02 11.15 8.73
C TYR A 52 -19.00 12.26 8.88
N ASP A 53 -19.44 13.40 9.41
CA ASP A 53 -18.57 14.52 9.75
C ASP A 53 -17.95 14.36 11.14
N LEU A 54 -16.69 14.76 11.25
CA LEU A 54 -15.87 14.76 12.46
C LEU A 54 -15.37 16.18 12.73
N SER A 55 -15.54 16.64 13.97
CA SER A 55 -14.92 17.88 14.44
C SER A 55 -13.45 17.61 14.77
N ALA A 56 -12.53 18.25 14.04
CA ALA A 56 -11.09 18.18 14.27
C ALA A 56 -10.53 19.57 14.63
N ALA A 57 -9.31 19.60 15.17
CA ALA A 57 -8.61 20.83 15.52
C ALA A 57 -8.40 21.76 14.32
N ALA A 58 -8.22 21.20 13.12
CA ALA A 58 -8.06 21.97 11.88
C ALA A 58 -9.40 22.40 11.24
N GLY A 59 -10.53 21.98 11.79
CA GLY A 59 -11.88 22.19 11.28
C GLY A 59 -12.64 20.88 11.06
N VAL A 60 -13.84 20.97 10.51
CA VAL A 60 -14.64 19.79 10.17
C VAL A 60 -13.94 18.98 9.06
N THR A 61 -13.88 17.68 9.23
CA THR A 61 -13.48 16.72 8.19
C THR A 61 -14.57 15.68 7.98
N HIS A 62 -14.55 15.01 6.84
CA HIS A 62 -15.53 13.99 6.47
C HIS A 62 -14.84 12.63 6.42
N ALA A 63 -15.43 11.63 7.08
CA ALA A 63 -14.87 10.29 7.19
C ALA A 63 -15.76 9.26 6.49
N HIS A 64 -15.11 8.29 5.85
CA HIS A 64 -15.70 7.10 5.25
C HIS A 64 -15.18 5.87 5.97
N VAL A 65 -16.08 4.98 6.38
CA VAL A 65 -15.74 3.82 7.20
C VAL A 65 -16.44 2.58 6.68
N LEU A 66 -15.67 1.53 6.47
CA LEU A 66 -16.17 0.15 6.32
C LEU A 66 -16.00 -0.56 7.66
N SER A 67 -17.06 -1.23 8.13
CA SER A 67 -16.97 -2.21 9.21
C SER A 67 -17.07 -3.61 8.63
N VAL A 68 -16.10 -4.44 8.97
CA VAL A 68 -15.92 -5.80 8.46
C VAL A 68 -16.00 -6.77 9.64
N ASP A 69 -16.95 -7.69 9.58
CA ASP A 69 -17.15 -8.74 10.57
C ASP A 69 -16.44 -10.03 10.11
N LEU A 70 -15.33 -10.36 10.80
CA LEU A 70 -14.55 -11.56 10.54
C LEU A 70 -15.09 -12.80 11.27
N THR A 71 -16.18 -12.68 12.03
CA THR A 71 -16.92 -13.86 12.51
C THR A 71 -17.77 -14.49 11.41
N ASN A 72 -18.12 -13.71 10.38
CA ASN A 72 -18.73 -14.22 9.17
C ASN A 72 -17.67 -14.95 8.34
N THR A 73 -17.78 -16.28 8.28
CA THR A 73 -16.83 -17.15 7.56
C THR A 73 -16.76 -16.91 6.04
N HIS A 74 -17.74 -16.21 5.47
CA HIS A 74 -17.75 -15.81 4.06
C HIS A 74 -16.94 -14.54 3.79
N VAL A 75 -16.57 -13.79 4.83
CA VAL A 75 -15.83 -12.54 4.72
C VAL A 75 -14.36 -12.77 5.01
N ARG A 76 -13.50 -12.28 4.12
CA ARG A 76 -12.04 -12.28 4.35
C ARG A 76 -11.42 -10.97 3.93
N LEU A 77 -10.33 -10.61 4.61
CA LEU A 77 -9.44 -9.54 4.19
C LEU A 77 -8.24 -10.12 3.44
N GLY A 78 -7.67 -9.34 2.52
CA GLY A 78 -6.49 -9.73 1.74
C GLY A 78 -5.73 -8.54 1.17
N LEU A 79 -4.53 -8.81 0.67
CA LEU A 79 -3.68 -7.78 0.06
C LEU A 79 -4.14 -7.42 -1.35
N LEU A 80 -4.55 -6.17 -1.56
CA LEU A 80 -4.66 -5.58 -2.89
C LEU A 80 -3.27 -5.16 -3.36
N TYR A 81 -2.83 -5.64 -4.52
CA TYR A 81 -1.54 -5.28 -5.12
C TYR A 81 -1.52 -5.69 -6.61
N PRO A 82 -0.65 -5.12 -7.45
CA PRO A 82 -0.68 -5.34 -8.90
C PRO A 82 -0.14 -6.70 -9.39
N GLY A 83 0.18 -7.63 -8.48
CA GLY A 83 0.85 -8.90 -8.81
C GLY A 83 2.38 -8.85 -8.80
N ALA A 84 2.97 -7.65 -8.70
CA ALA A 84 4.39 -7.42 -8.48
C ALA A 84 4.59 -6.35 -7.39
N VAL A 85 5.68 -6.49 -6.61
CA VAL A 85 6.01 -5.62 -5.48
C VAL A 85 6.38 -4.21 -5.94
N ALA A 86 7.17 -4.08 -7.01
CA ALA A 86 7.58 -2.82 -7.63
C ALA A 86 6.67 -2.49 -8.82
N ALA A 87 5.37 -2.40 -8.55
CA ALA A 87 4.34 -1.95 -9.48
C ALA A 87 3.26 -1.21 -8.68
N ASN A 88 2.50 -0.35 -9.36
CA ASN A 88 1.42 0.42 -8.74
C ASN A 88 0.17 0.38 -9.62
N ALA A 89 -0.99 0.46 -8.97
CA ALA A 89 -2.28 0.66 -9.64
C ALA A 89 -3.22 1.37 -8.67
N THR A 90 -4.30 1.94 -9.19
CA THR A 90 -5.30 2.60 -8.33
C THR A 90 -6.09 1.58 -7.51
N VAL A 91 -6.62 1.98 -6.35
CA VAL A 91 -7.35 1.07 -5.45
C VAL A 91 -8.55 0.45 -6.15
N SER A 92 -9.33 1.23 -6.90
CA SER A 92 -10.46 0.71 -7.67
C SER A 92 -10.04 -0.31 -8.74
N THR A 93 -8.89 -0.12 -9.39
CA THR A 93 -8.34 -1.07 -10.37
C THR A 93 -7.96 -2.38 -9.69
N LEU A 94 -7.24 -2.29 -8.56
CA LEU A 94 -6.83 -3.46 -7.77
C LEU A 94 -8.03 -4.23 -7.23
N ALA A 95 -8.97 -3.54 -6.60
CA ALA A 95 -10.16 -4.14 -6.01
C ALA A 95 -11.02 -4.83 -7.07
N ASN A 96 -11.29 -4.18 -8.20
CA ASN A 96 -12.04 -4.80 -9.29
C ASN A 96 -11.30 -5.98 -9.94
N GLY A 97 -9.99 -5.84 -10.19
CA GLY A 97 -9.17 -6.90 -10.78
C GLY A 97 -9.08 -8.15 -9.91
N GLN A 98 -9.09 -7.98 -8.59
CA GLN A 98 -9.08 -9.08 -7.62
C GLN A 98 -10.48 -9.49 -7.14
N LYS A 99 -11.55 -8.86 -7.65
CA LYS A 99 -12.96 -9.11 -7.27
C LYS A 99 -13.27 -8.85 -5.79
N ALA A 100 -12.60 -7.87 -5.18
CA ALA A 100 -12.96 -7.36 -3.86
C ALA A 100 -14.33 -6.64 -3.92
N VAL A 101 -15.09 -6.71 -2.83
CA VAL A 101 -16.35 -5.96 -2.66
C VAL A 101 -16.13 -4.56 -2.11
N ALA A 102 -14.99 -4.34 -1.45
CA ALA A 102 -14.58 -3.05 -0.91
C ALA A 102 -13.07 -3.04 -0.61
N GLY A 103 -12.51 -1.90 -0.25
CA GLY A 103 -11.12 -1.81 0.18
C GLY A 103 -10.61 -0.39 0.38
N VAL A 104 -9.40 -0.28 0.89
CA VAL A 104 -8.66 0.99 1.05
C VAL A 104 -7.22 0.86 0.52
N ASN A 105 -6.54 1.98 0.27
CA ASN A 105 -5.10 1.96 0.01
C ASN A 105 -4.31 1.47 1.24
N GLY A 106 -3.04 1.16 1.03
CA GLY A 106 -2.20 0.49 2.02
C GLY A 106 -0.99 1.29 2.46
N ASP A 107 0.13 0.59 2.51
CA ASP A 107 1.42 1.02 3.04
C ASP A 107 2.01 2.22 2.28
N PHE A 108 2.91 2.92 2.96
CA PHE A 108 3.76 3.93 2.34
C PHE A 108 4.67 3.29 1.30
N PHE A 109 5.15 4.07 0.33
CA PHE A 109 5.91 3.51 -0.78
C PHE A 109 6.88 4.51 -1.40
N ASN A 110 7.85 3.97 -2.13
CA ASN A 110 8.82 4.73 -2.89
C ASN A 110 8.17 5.34 -4.15
N ILE A 111 7.47 6.45 -3.95
CA ILE A 111 6.68 7.16 -4.96
C ILE A 111 7.50 8.09 -5.85
N SER A 112 8.66 8.57 -5.37
CA SER A 112 9.51 9.51 -6.10
C SER A 112 10.99 9.29 -5.78
N GLU A 113 11.85 9.69 -6.72
CA GLU A 113 13.31 9.60 -6.60
C GLU A 113 13.99 10.92 -6.98
N ALA A 114 13.55 12.00 -6.33
CA ALA A 114 14.19 13.31 -6.47
C ALA A 114 15.57 13.37 -5.81
N GLN A 115 15.85 12.46 -4.86
CA GLN A 115 17.08 12.45 -4.06
C GLN A 115 18.26 11.76 -4.76
N HIS A 116 18.01 10.96 -5.80
CA HIS A 116 19.04 10.19 -6.50
C HIS A 116 18.90 10.35 -8.02
N PRO A 117 19.61 11.30 -8.64
CA PRO A 117 19.56 11.51 -10.09
C PRO A 117 19.84 10.23 -10.89
N GLY A 118 18.98 9.93 -11.88
CA GLY A 118 19.10 8.74 -12.70
C GLY A 118 18.74 7.42 -11.99
N VAL A 119 17.99 7.48 -10.89
CA VAL A 119 17.35 6.33 -10.25
C VAL A 119 15.84 6.42 -10.44
N THR A 120 15.23 5.33 -10.88
CA THR A 120 13.78 5.25 -11.07
C THR A 120 13.10 4.96 -9.73
N ALA A 121 12.01 5.68 -9.45
CA ALA A 121 11.12 5.34 -8.34
C ALA A 121 10.56 3.93 -8.55
N THR A 122 10.75 3.07 -7.55
CA THR A 122 10.39 1.65 -7.65
C THR A 122 8.90 1.40 -7.52
N GLY A 123 8.18 2.31 -6.84
CA GLY A 123 6.79 2.09 -6.50
C GLY A 123 6.56 1.05 -5.41
N ALA A 124 7.61 0.39 -4.90
CA ALA A 124 7.51 -0.64 -3.88
C ALA A 124 7.21 -0.05 -2.51
N SER A 125 6.43 -0.79 -1.71
CA SER A 125 6.01 -0.34 -0.37
C SER A 125 7.17 -0.31 0.63
N VAL A 126 6.98 0.24 1.82
CA VAL A 126 7.97 0.38 2.90
C VAL A 126 8.09 -0.91 3.72
N GLY A 127 7.00 -1.33 4.35
CA GLY A 127 7.00 -2.44 5.29
C GLY A 127 6.84 -3.82 4.65
N PRO A 128 6.78 -4.88 5.47
CA PRO A 128 6.60 -6.24 5.01
C PRO A 128 5.27 -6.42 4.27
N ALA A 129 5.23 -7.39 3.35
CA ALA A 129 3.99 -7.75 2.67
C ALA A 129 3.84 -9.27 2.55
N ILE A 130 2.66 -9.77 2.93
CA ILE A 130 2.24 -11.16 2.77
C ILE A 130 0.92 -11.18 1.98
N ALA A 131 0.82 -12.05 0.97
CA ALA A 131 -0.41 -12.27 0.22
C ALA A 131 -0.71 -13.76 0.12
N ASN A 132 -1.90 -14.17 0.57
CA ASN A 132 -2.35 -15.56 0.57
C ASN A 132 -1.33 -16.52 1.23
N GLY A 133 -0.70 -16.09 2.32
CA GLY A 133 0.35 -16.84 3.03
C GLY A 133 1.74 -16.79 2.39
N ALA A 134 1.88 -16.23 1.18
CA ALA A 134 3.17 -16.07 0.54
C ALA A 134 3.87 -14.78 0.98
N VAL A 135 5.11 -14.89 1.46
CA VAL A 135 5.97 -13.75 1.76
C VAL A 135 6.39 -13.07 0.45
N LEU A 136 6.01 -11.80 0.28
CA LEU A 136 6.34 -11.01 -0.90
C LEU A 136 7.56 -10.14 -0.69
N LYS A 137 7.71 -9.47 0.46
CA LYS A 137 8.86 -8.59 0.75
C LYS A 137 9.06 -8.34 2.25
N GLY A 138 10.26 -7.90 2.63
CA GLY A 138 10.62 -7.46 3.98
C GLY A 138 10.61 -5.92 4.12
N ALA A 139 10.84 -5.44 5.34
CA ALA A 139 10.91 -4.00 5.62
C ALA A 139 12.18 -3.35 5.04
N VAL A 140 12.08 -2.09 4.65
CA VAL A 140 13.26 -1.23 4.37
C VAL A 140 13.84 -0.69 5.68
N PRO A 141 15.11 -0.24 5.72
CA PRO A 141 15.63 0.46 6.90
C PRO A 141 14.80 1.70 7.28
N ASP A 142 14.64 1.96 8.58
CA ASP A 142 13.81 3.05 9.09
C ASP A 142 14.21 4.41 8.54
N ALA A 143 15.51 4.73 8.50
CA ALA A 143 16.00 5.99 7.96
C ALA A 143 15.81 6.15 6.43
N GLN A 144 15.43 5.08 5.74
CA GLN A 144 15.17 5.06 4.29
C GLN A 144 13.69 4.97 3.92
N ARG A 145 12.80 4.93 4.90
CA ARG A 145 11.35 4.85 4.68
C ARG A 145 10.79 6.09 3.99
N PHE A 146 9.65 5.94 3.31
CA PHE A 146 8.82 7.07 2.88
C PHE A 146 7.63 7.23 3.82
N GLY A 147 7.27 8.46 4.18
CA GLY A 147 6.16 8.77 5.08
C GLY A 147 6.58 9.68 6.24
N PRO A 148 5.65 9.98 7.18
CA PRO A 148 5.93 10.85 8.32
C PRO A 148 6.89 10.22 9.33
N GLU A 149 7.27 10.97 10.35
CA GLU A 149 7.97 10.41 11.50
C GLU A 149 7.16 9.26 12.12
N LEU A 150 7.86 8.19 12.53
CA LEU A 150 7.24 7.06 13.19
C LEU A 150 6.99 7.39 14.67
N PRO A 151 5.87 6.94 15.26
CA PRO A 151 5.71 6.99 16.70
C PRO A 151 6.89 6.32 17.43
N PRO A 152 7.31 6.84 18.60
CA PRO A 152 8.36 6.22 19.39
C PRO A 152 8.10 4.74 19.68
N GLY A 153 9.12 3.90 19.54
CA GLY A 153 9.03 2.46 19.78
C GLY A 153 8.39 1.66 18.64
N THR A 154 8.14 2.29 17.49
CA THR A 154 7.67 1.62 16.28
C THR A 154 8.75 1.64 15.20
N ASP A 155 8.64 0.74 14.23
CA ASP A 155 9.59 0.60 13.13
C ASP A 155 8.87 0.22 11.83
N THR A 156 9.63 0.13 10.75
CA THR A 156 9.16 -0.31 9.43
C THR A 156 8.76 -1.78 9.36
N GLU A 157 9.07 -2.60 10.37
CA GLU A 157 8.67 -4.01 10.46
C GLU A 157 7.26 -4.20 11.01
N ALA A 158 6.64 -3.14 11.55
CA ALA A 158 5.27 -3.15 12.02
C ALA A 158 4.29 -3.43 10.86
N VAL A 159 3.29 -4.28 11.13
CA VAL A 159 2.25 -4.64 10.16
C VAL A 159 0.87 -4.66 10.79
N VAL A 160 -0.14 -4.51 9.94
CA VAL A 160 -1.51 -4.96 10.19
C VAL A 160 -1.86 -6.08 9.23
N GLY A 161 -2.55 -7.11 9.71
CA GLY A 161 -2.90 -8.26 8.90
C GLY A 161 -3.93 -9.17 9.54
N VAL A 162 -4.32 -10.23 8.82
CA VAL A 162 -5.13 -11.32 9.36
C VAL A 162 -4.32 -12.59 9.37
N ASP A 163 -4.30 -13.22 10.53
CA ASP A 163 -3.61 -14.49 10.75
C ASP A 163 -4.37 -15.67 10.08
N THR A 164 -3.75 -16.85 10.10
CA THR A 164 -4.32 -18.08 9.55
C THR A 164 -5.57 -18.55 10.29
N THR A 165 -5.78 -18.08 11.52
CA THR A 165 -6.97 -18.34 12.35
C THR A 165 -8.14 -17.40 12.04
N GLY A 166 -7.94 -16.41 11.17
CA GLY A 166 -8.97 -15.45 10.78
C GLY A 166 -9.08 -14.24 11.69
N ARG A 167 -8.12 -14.01 12.60
CA ARG A 167 -8.10 -12.83 13.48
C ARG A 167 -7.23 -11.72 12.90
N ALA A 168 -7.76 -10.51 12.89
CA ALA A 168 -6.99 -9.31 12.58
C ALA A 168 -6.11 -8.92 13.77
N ARG A 169 -4.86 -8.53 13.49
CA ARG A 169 -3.87 -8.14 14.50
C ARG A 169 -2.91 -7.08 13.98
N VAL A 170 -2.36 -6.29 14.91
CA VAL A 170 -1.11 -5.56 14.74
C VAL A 170 0.03 -6.48 15.21
N ASP A 171 1.15 -6.50 14.50
CA ASP A 171 2.33 -7.32 14.82
C ASP A 171 3.60 -6.71 14.22
N ARG A 172 4.73 -7.37 14.43
CA ARG A 172 6.03 -7.04 13.84
C ARG A 172 6.58 -8.24 13.08
N LEU A 173 6.94 -8.04 11.82
CA LEU A 173 7.46 -9.09 10.94
C LEU A 173 8.90 -8.79 10.51
N SER A 174 9.85 -9.49 11.10
CA SER A 174 11.28 -9.34 10.81
C SER A 174 11.76 -10.35 9.76
N LEU A 175 12.71 -9.95 8.91
CA LEU A 175 13.28 -10.86 7.90
C LEU A 175 14.21 -11.89 8.55
N GLY A 176 13.89 -13.17 8.41
CA GLY A 176 14.82 -14.27 8.64
C GLY A 176 15.26 -14.85 7.30
N GLY A 177 16.55 -14.74 6.95
CA GLY A 177 17.01 -15.27 5.66
C GLY A 177 18.50 -15.52 5.56
N THR A 178 18.88 -16.50 4.73
CA THR A 178 20.28 -16.87 4.51
C THR A 178 20.57 -17.22 3.06
N VAL A 179 21.79 -16.89 2.63
CA VAL A 179 22.44 -17.41 1.41
C VAL A 179 23.52 -18.38 1.85
N THR A 180 23.42 -19.65 1.44
CA THR A 180 24.39 -20.69 1.78
C THR A 180 25.25 -21.02 0.58
N VAL A 181 26.57 -20.95 0.78
CA VAL A 181 27.60 -21.15 -0.25
C VAL A 181 28.73 -21.98 0.37
N PHE A 182 29.07 -23.13 -0.23
CA PHE A 182 30.07 -24.08 0.31
C PHE A 182 29.89 -24.37 1.82
N GLY A 183 28.64 -24.52 2.27
CA GLY A 183 28.31 -24.75 3.69
C GLY A 183 28.42 -23.51 4.60
N ARG A 184 28.95 -22.38 4.10
CA ARG A 184 28.97 -21.11 4.83
C ARG A 184 27.66 -20.36 4.64
N ARG A 185 27.09 -19.88 5.74
CA ARG A 185 25.83 -19.12 5.75
C ARG A 185 26.13 -17.63 5.82
N LEU A 186 25.59 -16.87 4.87
CA LEU A 186 25.55 -15.42 4.87
C LEU A 186 24.12 -14.98 5.20
N THR A 187 23.95 -13.99 6.06
CA THR A 187 22.63 -13.44 6.38
C THR A 187 22.10 -12.58 5.24
N LEU A 188 20.80 -12.71 4.93
CA LEU A 188 20.10 -11.78 4.05
C LEU A 188 19.70 -10.53 4.85
N GLY A 189 20.03 -9.35 4.32
CA GLY A 189 19.60 -8.06 4.87
C GLY A 189 18.34 -7.51 4.20
N GLY A 190 17.81 -8.19 3.17
CA GLY A 190 16.59 -7.73 2.52
C GLY A 190 15.93 -8.74 1.59
N LEU A 191 14.63 -8.53 1.34
CA LEU A 191 13.82 -9.32 0.40
C LEU A 191 12.89 -8.37 -0.38
N ASN A 192 13.05 -8.31 -1.71
CA ASN A 192 12.23 -7.51 -2.64
C ASN A 192 11.95 -6.08 -2.13
N GLN A 193 12.99 -5.38 -1.66
CA GLN A 193 12.87 -4.06 -1.05
C GLN A 193 13.71 -3.03 -1.80
N TYR A 194 13.23 -1.79 -1.83
CA TYR A 194 13.89 -0.71 -2.57
C TYR A 194 15.08 -0.10 -1.82
N ALA A 195 15.39 -0.53 -0.60
CA ALA A 195 16.53 -0.05 0.18
C ALA A 195 17.11 -1.20 1.01
N LEU A 196 18.40 -1.48 0.85
CA LEU A 196 19.12 -2.48 1.63
C LEU A 196 19.96 -1.80 2.72
N PRO A 197 20.06 -2.43 3.92
CA PRO A 197 21.02 -2.00 4.92
C PRO A 197 22.44 -1.95 4.36
N GLU A 198 23.28 -1.05 4.86
CA GLU A 198 24.70 -1.00 4.48
C GLU A 198 25.38 -2.35 4.73
N ASN A 199 26.36 -2.70 3.90
CA ASN A 199 27.14 -3.95 4.03
C ASN A 199 26.35 -5.26 3.84
N SER A 200 25.10 -5.19 3.38
CA SER A 200 24.20 -6.34 3.33
C SER A 200 24.04 -6.97 1.92
N ILE A 201 23.36 -8.12 1.89
CA ILE A 201 22.91 -8.81 0.67
C ILE A 201 21.38 -8.88 0.69
N GLY A 202 20.73 -8.36 -0.34
CA GLY A 202 19.30 -8.48 -0.58
C GLY A 202 18.97 -9.57 -1.60
N ALA A 203 17.82 -10.24 -1.42
CA ALA A 203 17.27 -11.17 -2.39
C ALA A 203 16.10 -10.54 -3.16
N PHE A 204 16.14 -10.62 -4.49
CA PHE A 204 15.05 -10.23 -5.38
C PHE A 204 14.54 -11.47 -6.11
N THR A 205 13.22 -11.63 -6.15
CA THR A 205 12.55 -12.82 -6.68
C THR A 205 11.66 -12.44 -7.86
N SER A 206 10.98 -13.42 -8.46
CA SER A 206 9.94 -13.14 -9.47
C SER A 206 8.82 -12.22 -8.99
N ALA A 207 8.62 -12.06 -7.67
CA ALA A 207 7.65 -11.12 -7.12
C ALA A 207 8.07 -9.63 -7.25
N TRP A 208 9.35 -9.33 -7.53
CA TRP A 208 9.83 -7.94 -7.60
C TRP A 208 9.12 -7.11 -8.67
N GLY A 209 8.99 -7.65 -9.88
CA GLY A 209 8.56 -6.88 -11.05
C GLY A 209 9.73 -6.53 -11.96
N ARG A 210 9.61 -5.41 -12.69
CA ARG A 210 10.54 -5.05 -13.80
C ARG A 210 11.47 -3.87 -13.48
N VAL A 211 11.18 -3.11 -12.43
CA VAL A 211 11.92 -1.88 -12.15
C VAL A 211 13.37 -2.18 -11.78
N SER A 212 14.27 -1.24 -12.07
CA SER A 212 15.67 -1.33 -11.68
C SER A 212 15.81 -1.53 -10.18
N ARG A 213 16.73 -2.43 -9.79
CA ARG A 213 17.13 -2.66 -8.41
C ARG A 213 18.15 -1.63 -7.90
N LYS A 214 18.55 -0.67 -8.74
CA LYS A 214 19.53 0.37 -8.38
C LYS A 214 19.14 1.16 -7.14
N ARG A 215 17.85 1.40 -6.89
CA ARG A 215 17.40 2.11 -5.68
C ARG A 215 17.79 1.37 -4.39
N ALA A 216 17.89 0.04 -4.43
CA ALA A 216 18.23 -0.82 -3.30
C ALA A 216 19.60 -0.54 -2.68
N VAL A 217 20.49 0.11 -3.42
CA VAL A 217 21.86 0.43 -2.99
C VAL A 217 22.09 1.93 -2.78
N CYS A 218 21.01 2.73 -2.72
CA CYS A 218 21.06 4.15 -2.39
C CYS A 218 20.70 4.42 -0.94
N GLY A 219 21.14 5.57 -0.42
CA GLY A 219 21.03 5.92 0.99
C GLY A 219 21.99 5.15 1.91
N THR A 220 22.03 5.58 3.16
CA THR A 220 22.72 4.92 4.27
C THR A 220 21.70 4.41 5.29
N ASP A 221 22.16 3.74 6.34
CA ASP A 221 21.29 3.31 7.46
C ASP A 221 20.79 4.49 8.31
N THR A 222 21.28 5.71 8.02
CA THR A 222 20.97 6.95 8.75
C THR A 222 20.40 8.06 7.86
N SER A 223 20.45 7.93 6.53
CA SER A 223 19.99 8.98 5.61
C SER A 223 19.48 8.41 4.29
N ARG A 224 18.19 8.61 4.02
CA ARG A 224 17.57 8.30 2.72
C ARG A 224 18.16 9.09 1.55
N ALA A 225 18.67 10.30 1.81
CA ALA A 225 19.12 11.23 0.76
C ALA A 225 20.60 11.05 0.39
N ALA A 226 21.33 10.19 1.11
CA ALA A 226 22.72 9.90 0.80
C ALA A 226 22.86 9.18 -0.55
N GLY A 227 23.99 9.39 -1.22
CA GLY A 227 24.23 8.86 -2.56
C GLY A 227 24.17 7.33 -2.66
N CYS A 228 24.18 6.83 -3.89
CA CYS A 228 24.21 5.39 -4.14
C CYS A 228 25.61 4.81 -3.96
N SER A 229 25.68 3.62 -3.36
CA SER A 229 26.89 2.85 -3.23
C SER A 229 27.49 2.54 -4.59
N THR A 230 28.79 2.75 -4.73
CA THR A 230 29.57 2.31 -5.89
C THR A 230 30.10 0.88 -5.71
N GLY A 231 30.20 0.42 -4.46
CA GLY A 231 30.63 -0.92 -4.10
C GLY A 231 29.50 -1.92 -4.21
N THR A 232 29.04 -2.23 -5.43
CA THR A 232 27.91 -3.14 -5.65
C THR A 232 28.31 -4.41 -6.38
N TYR A 233 27.48 -5.45 -6.26
CA TYR A 233 27.60 -6.67 -7.05
C TYR A 233 26.25 -7.41 -7.08
N GLU A 234 25.87 -7.89 -8.26
CA GLU A 234 24.63 -8.64 -8.48
C GLU A 234 24.96 -10.06 -8.96
N VAL A 235 24.28 -11.06 -8.40
CA VAL A 235 24.43 -12.48 -8.76
C VAL A 235 23.06 -13.07 -9.03
N THR A 236 22.84 -13.62 -10.22
CA THR A 236 21.61 -14.33 -10.55
C THR A 236 21.78 -15.82 -10.24
N VAL A 237 20.90 -16.33 -9.37
CA VAL A 237 20.84 -17.74 -8.98
C VAL A 237 19.56 -18.34 -9.56
N ARG A 238 19.70 -19.37 -10.40
CA ARG A 238 18.56 -20.10 -10.97
C ARG A 238 18.66 -21.56 -10.60
N ARG A 239 17.59 -22.10 -10.00
CA ARG A 239 17.52 -23.51 -9.55
C ARG A 239 18.75 -23.93 -8.73
N GLY A 240 19.16 -23.06 -7.81
CA GLY A 240 20.26 -23.33 -6.86
C GLY A 240 21.67 -23.19 -7.41
N ARG A 241 21.85 -22.58 -8.60
CA ARG A 241 23.17 -22.32 -9.18
C ARG A 241 23.32 -20.89 -9.68
N VAL A 242 24.51 -20.33 -9.55
CA VAL A 242 24.84 -19.05 -10.16
C VAL A 242 24.85 -19.20 -11.68
N VAL A 243 24.08 -18.36 -12.38
CA VAL A 243 24.00 -18.35 -13.84
C VAL A 243 24.56 -17.09 -14.48
N SER A 244 24.63 -15.98 -13.74
CA SER A 244 25.27 -14.74 -14.19
C SER A 244 25.63 -13.86 -13.00
N ALA A 245 26.53 -12.91 -13.23
CA ALA A 245 26.90 -11.88 -12.27
C ALA A 245 27.15 -10.55 -12.99
N SER A 246 27.00 -9.44 -12.26
CA SER A 246 27.20 -8.08 -12.76
C SER A 246 27.82 -7.20 -11.67
N ALA A 247 28.65 -6.24 -12.08
CA ALA A 247 29.21 -5.24 -11.17
C ALA A 247 28.17 -4.22 -10.68
N THR A 248 27.03 -4.09 -11.35
CA THR A 248 25.99 -3.11 -11.03
C THR A 248 24.60 -3.78 -10.96
N PRO A 249 23.68 -3.27 -10.11
CA PRO A 249 22.32 -3.78 -10.05
C PRO A 249 21.58 -3.58 -11.36
N GLY A 250 20.91 -4.63 -11.83
CA GLY A 250 20.13 -4.61 -13.06
C GLY A 250 18.67 -4.20 -12.84
N GLY A 251 17.90 -4.25 -13.93
CA GLY A 251 16.44 -4.20 -13.92
C GLY A 251 15.84 -5.42 -14.62
N GLY A 252 14.58 -5.31 -15.01
CA GLY A 252 13.88 -6.35 -15.75
C GLY A 252 13.23 -7.41 -14.87
N ALA A 253 12.33 -8.17 -15.50
CA ALA A 253 11.57 -9.24 -14.84
C ALA A 253 12.50 -10.38 -14.41
N ILE A 254 12.26 -10.93 -13.23
CA ILE A 254 12.96 -12.11 -12.71
C ILE A 254 12.08 -13.33 -12.99
N ALA A 255 12.63 -14.34 -13.66
CA ALA A 255 11.89 -15.55 -14.00
C ALA A 255 11.57 -16.39 -12.74
N ALA A 256 10.46 -17.15 -12.77
CA ALA A 256 10.14 -18.09 -11.71
C ALA A 256 11.30 -19.07 -11.44
N GLY A 257 11.51 -19.40 -10.16
CA GLY A 257 12.65 -20.24 -9.73
C GLY A 257 14.03 -19.58 -9.87
N THR A 258 14.06 -18.25 -10.03
CA THR A 258 15.27 -17.43 -10.08
C THR A 258 15.24 -16.40 -8.94
N THR A 259 16.40 -16.22 -8.31
CA THR A 259 16.64 -15.19 -7.30
C THR A 259 17.85 -14.38 -7.74
N VAL A 260 17.72 -13.06 -7.74
CA VAL A 260 18.82 -12.13 -7.96
C VAL A 260 19.29 -11.63 -6.59
N LEU A 261 20.52 -11.94 -6.23
CA LEU A 261 21.17 -11.43 -5.03
C LEU A 261 21.86 -10.11 -5.36
N VAL A 262 21.54 -9.04 -4.64
CA VAL A 262 22.18 -7.73 -4.77
C VAL A 262 22.93 -7.44 -3.48
N GLY A 263 24.24 -7.27 -3.58
CA GLY A 263 25.10 -6.88 -2.47
C GLY A 263 25.56 -5.44 -2.60
N ARG A 264 25.73 -4.78 -1.45
CA ARG A 264 26.38 -3.46 -1.33
C ARG A 264 27.51 -3.51 -0.29
N GLU A 265 28.55 -2.72 -0.50
CA GLU A 265 29.79 -2.65 0.30
C GLU A 265 30.35 -4.04 0.65
N ALA A 266 30.42 -4.42 1.92
CA ALA A 266 30.91 -5.75 2.33
C ALA A 266 30.06 -6.90 1.77
N GLY A 267 28.75 -6.68 1.58
CA GLY A 267 27.86 -7.64 0.92
C GLY A 267 28.23 -7.87 -0.54
N ALA A 268 28.57 -6.81 -1.27
CA ALA A 268 29.10 -6.91 -2.64
C ALA A 268 30.43 -7.67 -2.67
N ALA A 269 31.36 -7.36 -1.75
CA ALA A 269 32.64 -8.06 -1.66
C ALA A 269 32.50 -9.57 -1.39
N ARG A 270 31.46 -9.97 -0.64
CA ARG A 270 31.11 -11.39 -0.43
C ARG A 270 30.56 -12.03 -1.70
N LEU A 271 29.64 -11.38 -2.41
CA LEU A 271 29.05 -11.91 -3.65
C LEU A 271 30.07 -12.01 -4.81
N LYS A 272 31.05 -11.10 -4.88
CA LYS A 272 32.15 -11.13 -5.88
C LYS A 272 32.96 -12.42 -5.87
N ARG A 273 32.92 -13.18 -4.77
CA ARG A 273 33.64 -14.45 -4.64
C ARG A 273 32.93 -15.61 -5.35
N LEU A 274 31.65 -15.43 -5.70
CA LEU A 274 30.85 -16.46 -6.35
C LEU A 274 31.19 -16.55 -7.84
N ARG A 275 31.27 -17.78 -8.35
CA ARG A 275 31.53 -18.07 -9.77
C ARG A 275 30.29 -18.65 -10.43
N VAL A 276 30.16 -18.43 -11.75
CA VAL A 276 29.11 -19.09 -12.54
C VAL A 276 29.23 -20.62 -12.39
N GLY A 277 28.08 -21.29 -12.23
CA GLY A 277 27.97 -22.73 -11.99
C GLY A 277 27.97 -23.14 -10.51
N GLU A 278 28.41 -22.25 -9.61
CA GLU A 278 28.50 -22.51 -8.17
C GLU A 278 27.13 -22.76 -7.54
N ARG A 279 27.08 -23.70 -6.58
CA ARG A 279 25.84 -24.03 -5.86
C ARG A 279 25.56 -22.99 -4.79
N VAL A 280 24.36 -22.42 -4.83
CA VAL A 280 23.89 -21.42 -3.89
C VAL A 280 22.48 -21.78 -3.45
N SER A 281 22.24 -21.91 -2.15
CA SER A 281 20.91 -22.07 -1.57
C SER A 281 20.46 -20.77 -0.94
N VAL A 282 19.29 -20.26 -1.34
CA VAL A 282 18.68 -19.06 -0.74
C VAL A 282 17.42 -19.49 0.02
N ARG A 283 17.34 -19.13 1.30
CA ARG A 283 16.16 -19.36 2.14
C ARG A 283 15.77 -18.06 2.83
N TYR A 284 14.48 -17.78 2.90
CA TYR A 284 13.95 -16.60 3.58
C TYR A 284 12.54 -16.86 4.10
N GLY A 285 12.14 -16.05 5.07
CA GLY A 285 10.80 -15.99 5.65
C GLY A 285 10.67 -14.74 6.51
N LEU A 286 9.47 -14.49 7.01
CA LEU A 286 9.23 -13.43 7.98
C LEU A 286 8.92 -14.06 9.33
N ASN A 287 9.63 -13.62 10.37
CA ASN A 287 9.41 -14.04 11.75
C ASN A 287 8.43 -13.07 12.42
N SER A 288 7.31 -13.59 12.87
CA SER A 288 6.29 -12.84 13.61
C SER A 288 6.67 -12.75 15.09
N ALA A 289 6.61 -11.54 15.66
CA ALA A 289 6.81 -11.35 17.10
C ALA A 289 5.71 -12.04 17.93
N SER A 290 4.48 -12.09 17.40
CA SER A 290 3.37 -12.84 18.01
C SER A 290 3.39 -14.36 17.74
N SER A 291 4.39 -14.86 16.99
CA SER A 291 4.46 -16.24 16.47
C SER A 291 3.27 -16.66 15.59
N ALA A 292 2.45 -15.71 15.13
CA ALA A 292 1.32 -15.98 14.27
C ALA A 292 1.76 -16.20 12.81
N ALA A 293 1.11 -17.16 12.13
CA ALA A 293 1.22 -17.29 10.69
C ALA A 293 0.16 -16.44 10.00
N TYR A 294 0.53 -15.66 8.99
CA TYR A 294 -0.34 -14.68 8.34
C TYR A 294 -0.89 -15.15 6.99
N ARG A 295 -2.18 -14.89 6.73
CA ARG A 295 -2.76 -15.01 5.38
C ARG A 295 -2.48 -13.77 4.55
N PHE A 296 -2.56 -12.59 5.16
CA PHE A 296 -2.05 -11.37 4.58
C PHE A 296 -1.55 -10.43 5.68
N ALA A 297 -0.60 -9.58 5.33
CA ALA A 297 -0.10 -8.50 6.15
C ALA A 297 0.46 -7.40 5.26
N LEU A 298 0.38 -6.15 5.69
CA LEU A 298 1.05 -5.01 5.05
C LEU A 298 1.58 -4.00 6.09
N GLY A 299 2.57 -3.21 5.67
CA GLY A 299 3.20 -2.19 6.49
C GLY A 299 2.37 -0.91 6.73
N GLY A 300 2.93 -0.03 7.55
CA GLY A 300 2.34 1.22 8.04
C GLY A 300 2.93 1.48 9.42
N TYR A 301 2.16 1.98 10.38
CA TYR A 301 2.60 2.02 11.79
C TYR A 301 1.42 2.04 12.76
N PRO A 302 1.57 1.45 13.97
CA PRO A 302 0.52 1.44 14.96
C PRO A 302 0.29 2.83 15.55
N VAL A 303 -0.94 3.10 15.97
CA VAL A 303 -1.36 4.37 16.60
C VAL A 303 -2.21 4.16 17.85
N LEU A 304 -2.80 2.97 18.01
CA LEU A 304 -3.63 2.60 19.14
C LEU A 304 -3.28 1.17 19.54
N SER A 305 -3.11 0.92 20.83
CA SER A 305 -2.90 -0.43 21.37
C SER A 305 -3.57 -0.54 22.73
N ASP A 306 -4.24 -1.68 22.98
CA ASP A 306 -5.04 -1.94 24.18
C ASP A 306 -6.02 -0.79 24.53
N GLY A 307 -6.62 -0.18 23.51
CA GLY A 307 -7.57 0.92 23.64
C GLY A 307 -6.94 2.25 24.09
N ARG A 308 -5.61 2.36 24.07
CA ARG A 308 -4.85 3.57 24.40
C ARG A 308 -4.07 4.05 23.18
N ALA A 309 -4.08 5.36 22.96
CA ALA A 309 -3.22 5.96 21.94
C ALA A 309 -1.76 5.74 22.33
N LEU A 310 -0.90 5.45 21.35
CA LEU A 310 0.53 5.33 21.62
C LEU A 310 1.10 6.67 22.14
N PRO A 311 2.16 6.66 22.96
CA PRO A 311 2.81 7.88 23.38
C PRO A 311 3.50 8.57 22.18
N GLY A 312 3.54 9.91 22.19
CA GLY A 312 4.27 10.68 21.19
C GLY A 312 3.63 10.76 19.80
N LEU A 313 2.35 10.42 19.64
CA LEU A 313 1.66 10.65 18.37
C LEU A 313 1.63 12.15 18.01
N ASP A 314 1.79 12.42 16.71
CA ASP A 314 1.73 13.78 16.17
C ASP A 314 0.34 14.40 16.41
N THR A 315 0.34 15.55 17.09
CA THR A 315 -0.82 16.39 17.42
C THR A 315 -0.87 17.69 16.64
N ARG A 316 0.07 17.92 15.71
CA ARG A 316 0.27 19.19 15.00
C ARG A 316 -0.05 19.07 13.52
N VAL A 317 0.40 18.02 12.85
CA VAL A 317 0.25 17.90 11.39
C VAL A 317 -1.07 17.23 11.05
N SER A 318 -2.03 18.04 10.61
CA SER A 318 -3.29 17.56 10.05
C SER A 318 -3.14 17.22 8.56
N ALA A 319 -3.68 16.09 8.13
CA ALA A 319 -3.75 15.71 6.72
C ALA A 319 -4.92 14.77 6.45
N VAL A 320 -5.24 14.52 5.18
CA VAL A 320 -6.12 13.41 4.78
C VAL A 320 -5.42 12.09 5.13
N ARG A 321 -6.11 11.16 5.81
CA ARG A 321 -5.52 9.93 6.38
C ARG A 321 -6.32 8.69 5.98
N THR A 322 -5.61 7.57 5.95
CA THR A 322 -6.17 6.21 5.87
C THR A 322 -5.70 5.43 7.09
N ALA A 323 -6.57 4.64 7.69
CA ALA A 323 -6.23 3.84 8.86
C ALA A 323 -7.06 2.57 8.97
N VAL A 324 -6.58 1.63 9.77
CA VAL A 324 -7.26 0.39 10.14
C VAL A 324 -7.46 0.37 11.65
N GLY A 325 -8.69 0.19 12.09
CA GLY A 325 -9.02 -0.12 13.49
C GLY A 325 -9.37 -1.59 13.64
N ILE A 326 -8.98 -2.21 14.75
CA ILE A 326 -9.31 -3.59 15.08
C ILE A 326 -10.01 -3.62 16.44
N GLY A 327 -11.17 -4.25 16.49
CA GLY A 327 -11.94 -4.43 17.72
C GLY A 327 -12.39 -5.88 17.92
N ASN A 328 -13.09 -6.13 19.02
CA ASN A 328 -13.65 -7.45 19.36
C ASN A 328 -12.60 -8.59 19.29
N GLY A 329 -11.42 -8.37 19.87
CA GLY A 329 -10.35 -9.38 19.92
C GLY A 329 -9.85 -9.86 18.54
N GLY A 330 -9.90 -8.98 17.53
CA GLY A 330 -9.48 -9.29 16.16
C GLY A 330 -10.61 -9.77 15.25
N ARG A 331 -11.86 -9.78 15.72
CA ARG A 331 -13.03 -10.25 14.95
C ARG A 331 -13.78 -9.12 14.22
N ARG A 332 -13.50 -7.86 14.54
CA ARG A 332 -14.06 -6.70 13.84
C ARG A 332 -12.92 -5.84 13.31
N VAL A 333 -13.00 -5.45 12.04
CA VAL A 333 -12.06 -4.51 11.42
C VAL A 333 -12.80 -3.28 10.91
N PHE A 334 -12.22 -2.12 11.10
CA PHE A 334 -12.68 -0.84 10.56
C PHE A 334 -11.66 -0.34 9.54
N LEU A 335 -12.06 -0.16 8.29
CA LEU A 335 -11.24 0.53 7.29
C LEU A 335 -11.71 1.97 7.20
N PHE A 336 -10.85 2.90 7.57
CA PHE A 336 -11.15 4.31 7.74
C PHE A 336 -10.39 5.14 6.71
N ALA A 337 -11.08 6.04 6.02
CA ALA A 337 -10.49 6.97 5.06
C ALA A 337 -11.15 8.35 5.20
N LEU A 338 -10.32 9.40 5.22
CA LEU A 338 -10.82 10.78 5.17
C LEU A 338 -11.09 11.22 3.74
N ASP A 339 -12.04 12.13 3.60
CA ASP A 339 -12.35 12.78 2.34
C ASP A 339 -11.36 13.91 2.01
N GLY A 340 -10.89 13.93 0.77
CA GLY A 340 -9.92 14.89 0.25
C GLY A 340 -10.53 16.04 -0.54
N ALA A 341 -11.85 16.20 -0.56
CA ALA A 341 -12.50 17.36 -1.17
C ALA A 341 -12.03 18.66 -0.52
N ALA A 342 -12.06 19.76 -1.28
CA ALA A 342 -11.51 21.05 -0.85
C ALA A 342 -12.03 21.53 0.52
N ALA A 343 -13.29 21.20 0.85
CA ALA A 343 -13.91 21.54 2.13
C ALA A 343 -13.37 20.71 3.32
N TYR A 344 -12.92 19.47 3.10
CA TYR A 344 -12.57 18.51 4.17
C TYR A 344 -11.09 18.14 4.21
N ARG A 345 -10.31 18.52 3.19
CA ARG A 345 -8.91 18.10 2.97
C ARG A 345 -7.90 18.52 4.04
N LYS A 346 -8.30 19.33 5.03
CA LYS A 346 -7.47 19.62 6.21
C LYS A 346 -7.25 18.35 7.05
N GLY A 347 -8.27 17.49 7.13
CA GLY A 347 -8.17 16.15 7.70
C GLY A 347 -7.84 16.12 9.20
N LEU A 348 -7.10 15.10 9.62
CA LEU A 348 -6.79 14.79 11.03
C LEU A 348 -5.28 14.70 11.28
N THR A 349 -4.89 15.05 12.50
CA THR A 349 -3.62 14.66 13.11
C THR A 349 -3.59 13.16 13.41
N ILE A 350 -2.41 12.58 13.65
CA ILE A 350 -2.30 11.15 13.98
C ILE A 350 -2.95 10.83 15.33
N ALA A 351 -2.84 11.73 16.31
CA ALA A 351 -3.55 11.60 17.59
C ALA A 351 -5.07 11.58 17.41
N GLU A 352 -5.63 12.44 16.55
CA GLU A 352 -7.06 12.45 16.25
C GLU A 352 -7.51 11.19 15.48
N VAL A 353 -6.66 10.63 14.61
CA VAL A 353 -6.93 9.32 13.99
C VAL A 353 -7.07 8.23 15.05
N ALA A 354 -6.14 8.16 16.02
CA ALA A 354 -6.23 7.17 17.10
C ALA A 354 -7.53 7.33 17.91
N ALA A 355 -7.92 8.58 18.21
CA ALA A 355 -9.18 8.87 18.90
C ALA A 355 -10.41 8.47 18.06
N ALA A 356 -10.40 8.71 16.74
CA ALA A 356 -11.47 8.32 15.83
C ALA A 356 -11.60 6.79 15.71
N LEU A 357 -10.49 6.04 15.66
CA LEU A 357 -10.53 4.59 15.66
C LEU A 357 -11.06 4.04 16.99
N LYS A 358 -10.64 4.63 18.12
CA LYS A 358 -11.15 4.26 19.45
C LYS A 358 -12.66 4.50 19.56
N SER A 359 -13.18 5.61 19.05
CA SER A 359 -14.62 5.90 19.09
C SER A 359 -15.45 4.96 18.20
N LEU A 360 -14.85 4.35 17.17
CA LEU A 360 -15.44 3.25 16.41
C LEU A 360 -15.47 1.91 17.17
N GLY A 361 -14.82 1.82 18.34
CA GLY A 361 -14.71 0.61 19.15
C GLY A 361 -13.46 -0.23 18.85
N ALA A 362 -12.44 0.36 18.21
CA ALA A 362 -11.16 -0.29 18.03
C ALA A 362 -10.35 -0.29 19.35
N THR A 363 -9.66 -1.40 19.61
CA THR A 363 -8.66 -1.55 20.68
C THR A 363 -7.24 -1.46 20.12
N GLU A 364 -7.01 -1.96 18.90
CA GLU A 364 -5.78 -1.72 18.14
C GLU A 364 -6.06 -0.79 16.96
N GLY A 365 -5.07 -0.02 16.54
CA GLY A 365 -5.19 0.91 15.43
C GLY A 365 -3.89 1.09 14.69
N PHE A 366 -3.97 1.24 13.38
CA PHE A 366 -2.82 1.23 12.49
C PHE A 366 -3.00 2.26 11.38
N SER A 367 -2.06 3.19 11.26
CA SER A 367 -2.04 4.20 10.21
C SER A 367 -1.45 3.64 8.92
N LEU A 368 -2.08 4.00 7.81
CA LEU A 368 -1.64 3.68 6.46
C LEU A 368 -1.21 4.96 5.72
N ASP A 369 -0.80 4.82 4.46
CA ASP A 369 -0.46 5.98 3.65
C ASP A 369 -1.67 6.90 3.45
N GLY A 370 -1.42 8.19 3.52
CA GLY A 370 -2.44 9.23 3.52
C GLY A 370 -2.33 10.18 2.34
N GLY A 371 -2.80 11.41 2.53
CA GLY A 371 -2.77 12.45 1.51
C GLY A 371 -3.48 12.01 0.24
N GLY A 372 -2.83 12.22 -0.91
CA GLY A 372 -3.36 11.85 -2.22
C GLY A 372 -3.49 10.35 -2.48
N SER A 373 -2.95 9.50 -1.60
CA SER A 373 -3.14 8.05 -1.68
C SER A 373 -4.47 7.61 -1.05
N THR A 374 -5.04 8.43 -0.15
CA THR A 374 -6.26 8.10 0.61
C THR A 374 -7.42 7.80 -0.31
N THR A 375 -7.82 6.53 -0.32
CA THR A 375 -8.87 6.05 -1.20
C THR A 375 -9.63 4.91 -0.52
N LEU A 376 -10.95 5.01 -0.46
CA LEU A 376 -11.86 3.93 -0.06
C LEU A 376 -12.81 3.63 -1.21
N VAL A 377 -12.88 2.34 -1.56
CA VAL A 377 -13.78 1.83 -2.59
C VAL A 377 -14.77 0.86 -1.97
N ALA A 378 -16.01 0.89 -2.45
CA ALA A 378 -17.04 -0.07 -2.06
C ALA A 378 -17.98 -0.31 -3.23
N ARG A 379 -18.50 -1.53 -3.32
CA ARG A 379 -19.56 -1.88 -4.26
C ARG A 379 -20.86 -1.18 -3.83
N PRO A 380 -21.51 -0.42 -4.72
CA PRO A 380 -22.85 0.09 -4.43
C PRO A 380 -23.86 -1.05 -4.38
N SER A 381 -24.98 -0.87 -3.68
CA SER A 381 -26.06 -1.85 -3.68
C SER A 381 -26.48 -2.20 -5.11
N GLY A 382 -26.58 -3.50 -5.43
CA GLY A 382 -26.89 -4.01 -6.77
C GLY A 382 -25.78 -3.87 -7.82
N GLY A 383 -24.64 -3.25 -7.50
CA GLY A 383 -23.51 -3.11 -8.42
C GLY A 383 -22.65 -4.36 -8.51
N THR A 384 -21.91 -4.53 -9.61
CA THR A 384 -20.94 -5.64 -9.79
C THR A 384 -19.49 -5.20 -9.61
N ARG A 385 -19.23 -3.89 -9.66
CA ARG A 385 -17.90 -3.27 -9.53
C ARG A 385 -17.86 -2.32 -8.35
N VAL A 386 -16.68 -2.13 -7.77
CA VAL A 386 -16.48 -1.11 -6.73
C VAL A 386 -16.39 0.28 -7.36
N THR A 387 -16.84 1.29 -6.63
CA THR A 387 -16.65 2.70 -6.94
C THR A 387 -15.92 3.39 -5.79
N VAL A 388 -15.18 4.45 -6.09
CA VAL A 388 -14.58 5.31 -5.06
C VAL A 388 -15.70 5.98 -4.27
N ARG A 389 -15.58 6.02 -2.94
CA ARG A 389 -16.59 6.60 -2.04
C ARG A 389 -16.16 7.95 -1.47
N ASN A 390 -14.86 8.16 -1.28
CA ASN A 390 -14.28 9.43 -0.87
C ASN A 390 -13.78 10.22 -2.09
N HIS A 391 -13.41 11.48 -1.90
CA HIS A 391 -12.73 12.26 -2.92
C HIS A 391 -11.20 12.20 -2.72
N PRO A 392 -10.42 11.68 -3.69
CA PRO A 392 -8.97 11.78 -3.63
C PRO A 392 -8.51 13.24 -3.64
N SER A 393 -7.58 13.61 -2.75
CA SER A 393 -7.16 15.01 -2.60
C SER A 393 -6.40 15.59 -3.80
N GLY A 394 -5.90 14.72 -4.70
CA GLY A 394 -5.33 15.11 -5.99
C GLY A 394 -6.36 15.25 -7.12
N GLY A 395 -7.66 15.17 -6.82
CA GLY A 395 -8.76 15.22 -7.80
C GLY A 395 -9.00 13.91 -8.55
N THR A 396 -8.01 13.02 -8.60
CA THR A 396 -8.11 11.68 -9.19
C THR A 396 -7.44 10.63 -8.29
N GLU A 397 -7.84 9.38 -8.47
CA GLU A 397 -7.27 8.24 -7.74
C GLU A 397 -5.77 8.10 -8.06
N ARG A 398 -4.92 8.09 -7.03
CA ARG A 398 -3.48 7.84 -7.20
C ARG A 398 -3.20 6.35 -7.34
N ALA A 399 -2.23 6.00 -8.18
CA ALA A 399 -1.67 4.65 -8.18
C ALA A 399 -0.87 4.39 -6.89
N VAL A 400 -1.21 3.33 -6.17
CA VAL A 400 -0.60 2.95 -4.88
C VAL A 400 0.11 1.61 -4.99
N ALA A 401 1.04 1.32 -4.06
CA ALA A 401 1.79 0.07 -4.04
C ALA A 401 0.94 -1.13 -3.67
N ASN A 402 0.07 -0.96 -2.67
CA ASN A 402 -0.82 -2.00 -2.17
C ASN A 402 -2.04 -1.40 -1.44
N GLY A 403 -2.88 -2.26 -0.89
CA GLY A 403 -4.08 -1.91 -0.12
C GLY A 403 -4.68 -3.09 0.64
N VAL A 404 -5.71 -2.80 1.43
CA VAL A 404 -6.54 -3.81 2.10
C VAL A 404 -7.80 -4.03 1.29
N GLY A 405 -8.04 -5.26 0.84
CA GLY A 405 -9.24 -5.66 0.12
C GLY A 405 -10.16 -6.47 1.02
N VAL A 406 -11.47 -6.23 0.89
CA VAL A 406 -12.53 -7.03 1.50
C VAL A 406 -13.12 -7.94 0.43
N PHE A 407 -13.16 -9.25 0.70
CA PHE A 407 -13.67 -10.26 -0.22
C PHE A 407 -14.80 -11.02 0.46
N THR A 408 -15.82 -11.37 -0.32
CA THR A 408 -16.93 -12.20 0.12
C THR A 408 -17.00 -13.42 -0.79
N GLN A 409 -17.22 -14.61 -0.21
CA GLN A 409 -17.35 -15.87 -0.94
C GLN A 409 -18.76 -16.44 -0.85
#